data_AF-A0A920SEV9-F1
#
_entry.id   AF-A0A920SEV9-F1
#
_cell.length_a   1.000
_cell.length_b   1.000
_cell.length_c   1.000
_cell.angle_alpha   90.00
_cell.angle_beta   90.00
_cell.angle_gamma   90.00
#
_symmetry.space_group_name_H-M   'P 1'
#
loop_
_entity.id
_entity.type
_entity.pdbx_description
1 polymer ?
#
loop_
_entity_poly.entity_id
_entity_poly.type
_entity_poly.pdbx_seq_one_letter_code
_entity_poly.pdbx_strand_id
1 'polypeptide(L)'
;MGFYFAWIRLLRRLVMNIFGLGKKRLSFKASSASLPTVLDPLDFLSAEPTGVGSRVAFDQIHAAIHESITDCEKGIQLILEQLSPDGNISDRVILEANNQIRNELNRAISVAGQKRNELVDEVHQRLETIYIQSLIQYPHQDPEVRKWDSLGPRAVIRELPPVTEYTFADLAQSGSDRDKRLKRWESETDQWLDCLALNHTAEVIKKLDEYLKEFMSSWIDTSNEVRRRSGLGGSLFQRVVDADNWSFDSEDPATKNLLTGGSAQDIASLVLDRFNLSPMEFEQISEAVRGALHGTPIFGTNRVSADNLEDTLAFGP
;
A
#
# COMPACT_ATOMS: atom_id res chain seq x y z
N MET A 1 17.50 45.40 19.89
CA MET A 1 17.48 45.03 18.45
C MET A 1 17.91 43.59 18.15
N GLY A 2 18.88 42.98 18.86
CA GLY A 2 19.37 41.63 18.54
C GLY A 2 18.41 40.45 18.82
N PHE A 3 17.59 40.53 19.87
CA PHE A 3 16.67 39.45 20.24
C PHE A 3 15.52 39.25 19.25
N TYR A 4 15.03 40.32 18.62
CA TYR A 4 13.95 40.25 17.64
C TYR A 4 14.38 39.53 16.35
N PHE A 5 15.62 39.76 15.90
CA PHE A 5 16.20 39.07 14.75
C PHE A 5 16.49 37.59 15.02
N ALA A 6 16.86 37.23 16.25
CA ALA A 6 17.06 35.84 16.65
C ALA A 6 15.73 35.06 16.64
N TRP A 7 14.65 35.66 17.16
CA TRP A 7 13.30 35.08 17.12
C TRP A 7 12.77 34.92 15.71
N ILE A 8 12.95 35.92 14.84
CA ILE A 8 12.55 35.83 13.42
C ILE A 8 13.32 34.71 12.71
N ARG A 9 14.63 34.55 12.96
CA ARG A 9 15.41 33.44 12.39
C ARG A 9 14.95 32.09 12.92
N LEU A 10 14.62 31.98 14.21
CA LEU A 10 14.12 30.75 14.81
C LEU A 10 12.76 30.35 14.24
N LEU A 11 11.84 31.31 14.13
CA LEU A 11 10.53 31.15 13.48
C LEU A 11 10.68 30.75 12.01
N ARG A 12 11.59 31.39 11.26
CA ARG A 12 11.85 31.01 9.87
C ARG A 12 12.41 29.59 9.75
N ARG A 13 13.27 29.17 10.68
CA ARG A 13 13.83 27.80 10.73
C ARG A 13 12.79 26.76 11.12
N LEU A 14 11.90 27.10 12.07
CA LEU A 14 10.75 26.28 12.46
C LEU A 14 9.76 26.16 11.31
N VAL A 15 9.41 27.27 10.66
CA VAL A 15 8.55 27.28 9.46
C VAL A 15 9.19 26.47 8.33
N MET A 16 10.50 26.63 8.06
CA MET A 16 11.17 25.81 7.04
C MET A 16 11.24 24.31 7.38
N ASN A 17 11.34 23.94 8.66
CA ASN A 17 11.32 22.55 9.10
C ASN A 17 9.90 21.95 9.14
N ILE A 18 8.89 22.74 9.54
CA ILE A 18 7.48 22.32 9.60
C ILE A 18 6.89 22.21 8.19
N PHE A 19 7.24 23.14 7.29
CA PHE A 19 6.78 23.13 5.88
C PHE A 19 7.74 22.41 4.92
N GLY A 20 8.82 21.81 5.42
CA GLY A 20 9.77 21.04 4.59
C GLY A 20 10.52 21.83 3.51
N LEU A 21 10.51 23.18 3.57
CA LEU A 21 11.08 24.09 2.58
C LEU A 21 12.63 24.17 2.62
N GLY A 22 13.31 23.28 3.34
CA GLY A 22 14.76 23.36 3.59
C GLY A 22 15.57 22.09 3.34
N LYS A 23 14.96 20.94 3.06
CA LYS A 23 15.71 19.77 2.57
C LYS A 23 15.85 19.94 1.06
N LYS A 24 17.09 20.01 0.55
CA LYS A 24 17.34 19.78 -0.88
C LYS A 24 16.65 18.46 -1.21
N ARG A 25 15.59 18.53 -2.02
CA ARG A 25 14.86 17.34 -2.45
C ARG A 25 15.87 16.45 -3.16
N LEU A 26 15.87 15.16 -2.84
CA LEU A 26 16.74 14.24 -3.54
C LEU A 26 16.32 14.22 -5.01
N SER A 27 17.31 14.17 -5.88
CA SER A 27 17.14 13.94 -7.31
C SER A 27 16.57 12.52 -7.50
N PHE A 28 15.89 12.23 -8.61
CA PHE A 28 15.40 10.88 -8.89
C PHE A 28 16.56 9.87 -8.83
N LYS A 29 17.71 10.17 -9.46
CA LYS A 29 18.94 9.37 -9.35
C LYS A 29 19.43 9.23 -7.90
N ALA A 30 19.41 10.31 -7.13
CA ALA A 30 19.86 10.30 -5.74
C ALA A 30 18.91 9.50 -4.82
N SER A 31 17.61 9.48 -5.13
CA SER A 31 16.60 8.71 -4.42
C SER A 31 16.89 7.20 -4.53
N SER A 32 17.32 6.71 -5.70
CA SER A 32 17.67 5.30 -5.92
C SER A 32 18.67 4.73 -4.90
N ALA A 33 19.70 5.50 -4.53
CA ALA A 33 20.71 5.06 -3.57
C ALA A 33 20.21 5.02 -2.10
N SER A 34 19.10 5.70 -1.82
CA SER A 34 18.52 5.79 -0.47
C SER A 34 17.31 4.88 -0.27
N LEU A 35 16.73 4.39 -1.36
CA LEU A 35 15.54 3.56 -1.33
C LEU A 35 15.91 2.11 -1.03
N PRO A 36 15.09 1.41 -0.23
CA PRO A 36 15.32 -0.01 0.02
C PRO A 36 15.16 -0.81 -1.27
N THR A 37 15.88 -1.92 -1.38
CA THR A 37 15.52 -2.98 -2.34
C THR A 37 14.37 -3.77 -1.75
N VAL A 38 13.26 -3.86 -2.48
CA VAL A 38 12.01 -4.40 -1.95
C VAL A 38 11.51 -5.52 -2.84
N LEU A 39 11.40 -6.73 -2.28
CA LEU A 39 10.77 -7.86 -2.95
C LEU A 39 9.25 -7.74 -2.94
N ASP A 40 8.70 -7.30 -1.81
CA ASP A 40 7.27 -7.06 -1.62
C ASP A 40 7.03 -5.65 -1.06
N PRO A 41 6.44 -4.72 -1.86
CA PRO A 41 6.20 -3.33 -1.45
C PRO A 41 5.17 -3.15 -0.34
N LEU A 42 4.37 -4.19 -0.05
CA LEU A 42 3.30 -4.17 0.94
C LEU A 42 3.53 -5.19 2.06
N ASP A 43 4.75 -5.71 2.21
CA ASP A 43 5.14 -6.65 3.27
C ASP A 43 4.82 -6.14 4.68
N PHE A 44 4.82 -4.82 4.88
CA PHE A 44 4.41 -4.20 6.13
C PHE A 44 2.92 -4.43 6.49
N LEU A 45 2.07 -4.73 5.51
CA LEU A 45 0.67 -5.13 5.71
C LEU A 45 0.52 -6.64 5.96
N SER A 46 1.60 -7.39 6.15
CA SER A 46 1.50 -8.80 6.55
C SER A 46 0.86 -8.97 7.93
N ALA A 47 0.27 -10.16 8.13
CA ALA A 47 -0.37 -10.54 9.38
C ALA A 47 0.63 -10.70 10.54
N GLU A 48 1.91 -10.96 10.24
CA GLU A 48 2.96 -11.07 11.24
C GLU A 48 3.55 -9.70 11.60
N PRO A 49 3.88 -9.45 12.88
CA PRO A 49 4.52 -8.21 13.28
C PRO A 49 5.93 -8.09 12.70
N THR A 50 6.07 -7.40 11.57
CA THR A 50 7.38 -7.16 10.94
C THR A 50 8.23 -6.11 11.66
N GLY A 51 7.66 -5.38 12.63
CA GLY A 51 8.33 -4.26 13.31
C GLY A 51 8.59 -3.05 12.40
N VAL A 52 7.99 -3.02 11.21
CA VAL A 52 8.17 -1.97 10.20
C VAL A 52 7.47 -0.69 10.66
N GLY A 53 8.23 0.41 10.73
CA GLY A 53 7.67 1.72 11.03
C GLY A 53 7.08 2.39 9.79
N SER A 54 6.15 3.32 9.96
CA SER A 54 5.47 4.04 8.86
C SER A 54 6.44 4.69 7.86
N ARG A 55 7.64 5.10 8.32
CA ARG A 55 8.69 5.61 7.43
C ARG A 55 9.13 4.58 6.40
N VAL A 56 9.44 3.38 6.86
CA VAL A 56 9.94 2.29 6.02
C VAL A 56 8.83 1.83 5.07
N ALA A 57 7.58 1.74 5.53
CA ALA A 57 6.43 1.42 4.67
C ALA A 57 6.25 2.43 3.51
N PHE A 58 6.40 3.74 3.79
CA PHE A 58 6.40 4.76 2.72
C PHE A 58 7.55 4.54 1.74
N ASP A 59 8.76 4.31 2.25
CA ASP A 59 9.96 4.14 1.43
C ASP A 59 9.88 2.85 0.59
N GLN A 60 9.17 1.81 1.05
CA GLN A 60 8.91 0.58 0.30
C GLN A 60 7.99 0.81 -0.91
N ILE A 61 6.86 1.50 -0.71
CA ILE A 61 5.94 1.87 -1.80
C ILE A 61 6.65 2.81 -2.79
N HIS A 62 7.44 3.76 -2.27
CA HIS A 62 8.21 4.67 -3.11
C HIS A 62 9.25 3.93 -3.96
N ALA A 63 9.97 2.96 -3.37
CA ALA A 63 10.94 2.14 -4.08
C ALA A 63 10.31 1.41 -5.28
N ALA A 64 9.14 0.77 -5.10
CA ALA A 64 8.49 0.04 -6.18
C ALA A 64 8.04 0.94 -7.35
N ILE A 65 7.53 2.14 -7.06
CA ILE A 65 7.14 3.11 -8.10
C ILE A 65 8.37 3.68 -8.79
N HIS A 66 9.41 4.01 -8.01
CA HIS A 66 10.69 4.52 -8.52
C HIS A 66 11.35 3.51 -9.48
N GLU A 67 11.42 2.25 -9.07
CA GLU A 67 11.94 1.16 -9.88
C GLU A 67 11.18 1.02 -11.21
N SER A 68 9.84 1.10 -11.18
CA SER A 68 9.02 0.93 -12.40
C SER A 68 9.32 1.95 -13.51
N ILE A 69 9.80 3.15 -13.17
CA ILE A 69 10.10 4.21 -14.16
C ILE A 69 11.59 4.42 -14.39
N THR A 70 12.45 3.59 -13.80
CA THR A 70 13.91 3.68 -13.96
C THR A 70 14.34 3.54 -15.42
N ASP A 71 13.64 2.74 -16.23
CA ASP A 71 13.97 2.63 -17.66
C ASP A 71 13.56 3.87 -18.47
N CYS A 72 12.58 4.66 -18.02
CA CYS A 72 12.27 5.96 -18.65
C CYS A 72 13.40 6.95 -18.40
N GLU A 73 13.94 6.92 -17.19
CA GLU A 73 15.07 7.74 -16.80
C GLU A 73 16.32 7.43 -17.63
N LYS A 74 16.67 6.15 -17.78
CA LYS A 74 17.78 5.72 -18.65
C LYS A 74 17.56 6.13 -20.11
N GLY A 75 16.32 6.03 -20.61
CA GLY A 75 15.96 6.49 -21.95
C GLY A 75 16.25 7.98 -22.15
N ILE A 76 15.84 8.82 -21.18
CA ILE A 76 16.11 10.26 -21.18
C ILE A 76 17.63 10.54 -21.15
N GLN A 77 18.38 9.82 -20.31
CA GLN A 77 19.84 9.96 -20.26
C GLN A 77 20.48 9.69 -21.64
N LEU A 78 20.11 8.60 -22.30
CA LEU A 78 20.64 8.26 -23.62
C LEU A 78 20.33 9.33 -24.68
N ILE A 79 19.15 9.95 -24.62
CA ILE A 79 18.78 11.05 -25.52
C ILE A 79 19.67 12.28 -25.28
N LEU A 80 19.91 12.61 -24.00
CA LEU A 80 20.77 13.74 -23.64
C LEU A 80 22.25 13.49 -23.99
N GLU A 81 22.73 12.26 -23.86
CA GLU A 81 24.09 11.87 -24.27
C GLU A 81 24.31 12.01 -25.79
N GLN A 82 23.28 11.75 -26.61
CA GLN A 82 23.34 11.93 -28.06
C GLN A 82 23.49 13.40 -28.47
N LEU A 83 23.06 14.35 -27.62
CA LEU A 83 23.19 15.79 -27.85
C LEU A 83 24.57 16.34 -27.49
N SER A 84 25.63 15.55 -27.69
CA SER A 84 27.02 15.83 -27.28
C SER A 84 27.37 17.32 -27.21
N PRO A 85 28.01 17.78 -26.12
CA PRO A 85 28.42 19.17 -25.99
C PRO A 85 29.49 19.59 -27.00
N ASP A 86 30.02 18.65 -27.79
CA ASP A 86 31.02 18.84 -28.84
C ASP A 86 30.42 18.61 -30.25
N GLY A 87 30.83 19.45 -31.21
CA GLY A 87 30.38 19.36 -32.61
C GLY A 87 29.08 20.09 -32.91
N ASN A 88 28.72 20.21 -34.19
CA ASN A 88 27.51 20.91 -34.61
C ASN A 88 26.31 19.95 -34.59
N ILE A 89 25.18 20.41 -34.04
CA ILE A 89 23.93 19.66 -33.99
C ILE A 89 22.95 20.35 -34.95
N SER A 90 22.19 19.57 -35.72
CA SER A 90 21.17 20.13 -36.62
C SER A 90 19.85 20.36 -35.90
N ASP A 91 19.03 21.30 -36.38
CA ASP A 91 17.70 21.60 -35.85
C ASP A 91 16.81 20.35 -35.75
N ARG A 92 16.85 19.48 -36.77
CA ARG A 92 16.13 18.21 -36.78
C ARG A 92 16.46 17.33 -35.57
N VAL A 93 17.73 17.29 -35.15
CA VAL A 93 18.16 16.47 -34.01
C VAL A 93 17.62 17.03 -32.70
N ILE A 94 17.54 18.36 -32.56
CA ILE A 94 17.00 19.01 -31.36
C ILE A 94 15.49 18.82 -31.26
N LEU A 95 14.77 18.99 -32.38
CA LEU A 95 13.33 18.72 -32.45
C LEU A 95 13.03 17.26 -32.09
N GLU A 96 13.82 16.33 -32.63
CA GLU A 96 13.69 14.91 -32.34
C GLU A 96 13.95 14.61 -30.86
N ALA A 97 15.01 15.17 -30.26
CA ALA A 97 15.29 15.00 -28.84
C ALA A 97 14.18 15.54 -27.93
N ASN A 98 13.62 16.72 -28.23
CA ASN A 98 12.45 17.24 -27.51
C ASN A 98 11.27 16.26 -27.58
N ASN A 99 10.97 15.73 -28.77
CA ASN A 99 9.89 14.77 -28.96
C ASN A 99 10.14 13.47 -28.20
N GLN A 100 11.37 12.94 -28.25
CA GLN A 100 11.75 11.71 -27.56
C GLN A 100 11.69 11.88 -26.04
N ILE A 101 12.18 12.99 -25.49
CA ILE A 101 12.07 13.28 -24.05
C ILE A 101 10.60 13.40 -23.65
N ARG A 102 9.76 14.10 -24.43
CA ARG A 102 8.32 14.18 -24.15
C ARG A 102 7.66 12.80 -24.17
N ASN A 103 8.05 11.93 -25.09
CA ASN A 103 7.55 10.57 -25.16
C ASN A 103 7.96 9.74 -23.93
N GLU A 104 9.21 9.85 -23.47
CA GLU A 104 9.66 9.16 -22.25
C GLU A 104 8.97 9.69 -21.00
N LEU A 105 8.73 11.00 -20.88
CA LEU A 105 7.95 11.56 -19.77
C LEU A 105 6.51 11.04 -19.79
N ASN A 106 5.85 11.02 -20.95
CA ASN A 106 4.51 10.45 -21.08
C ASN A 106 4.48 8.95 -20.77
N ARG A 107 5.52 8.21 -21.17
CA ARG A 107 5.68 6.79 -20.83
C ARG A 107 5.81 6.60 -19.32
N ALA A 108 6.59 7.43 -18.64
CA ALA A 108 6.73 7.41 -17.20
C ALA A 108 5.38 7.62 -16.48
N ILE A 109 4.53 8.54 -16.95
CA ILE A 109 3.17 8.74 -16.41
C ILE A 109 2.37 7.43 -16.51
N SER A 110 2.37 6.82 -17.70
CA SER A 110 1.59 5.59 -17.94
C SER A 110 2.08 4.44 -17.06
N VAL A 111 3.39 4.21 -17.00
CA VAL A 111 3.98 3.09 -16.26
C VAL A 111 3.82 3.27 -14.75
N ALA A 112 4.12 4.45 -14.22
CA ALA A 112 3.92 4.73 -12.79
C ALA A 112 2.43 4.67 -12.41
N GLY A 113 1.54 5.16 -13.27
CA GLY A 113 0.09 5.09 -13.06
C GLY A 113 -0.44 3.66 -13.04
N GLN A 114 0.08 2.78 -13.91
CA GLN A 114 -0.22 1.36 -13.87
C GLN A 114 0.27 0.72 -12.57
N LYS A 115 1.55 0.95 -12.20
CA LYS A 115 2.12 0.40 -10.97
C LYS A 115 1.38 0.86 -9.72
N ARG A 116 0.95 2.13 -9.70
CA ARG A 116 0.08 2.66 -8.64
C ARG A 116 -1.23 1.88 -8.55
N ASN A 117 -1.92 1.64 -9.66
CA ASN A 117 -3.19 0.91 -9.64
C ASN A 117 -3.01 -0.53 -9.13
N GLU A 118 -1.96 -1.22 -9.61
CA GLU A 118 -1.60 -2.56 -9.12
C GLU A 118 -1.40 -2.56 -7.60
N LEU A 119 -0.66 -1.58 -7.05
CA LEU A 119 -0.45 -1.46 -5.61
C LEU A 119 -1.74 -1.14 -4.85
N VAL A 120 -2.64 -0.33 -5.40
CA VAL A 120 -3.93 -0.01 -4.77
C VAL A 120 -4.82 -1.26 -4.68
N ASP A 121 -4.87 -2.05 -5.76
CA ASP A 121 -5.65 -3.29 -5.79
C ASP A 121 -5.08 -4.32 -4.79
N GLU A 122 -3.74 -4.43 -4.72
CA GLU A 122 -3.06 -5.32 -3.78
C GLU A 122 -3.24 -4.90 -2.33
N VAL A 123 -3.24 -3.59 -2.03
CA VAL A 123 -3.58 -3.06 -0.69
C VAL A 123 -4.98 -3.54 -0.29
N HIS A 124 -5.96 -3.42 -1.18
CA HIS A 124 -7.34 -3.82 -0.89
C HIS A 124 -7.40 -5.33 -0.56
N GLN A 125 -6.80 -6.17 -1.40
CA GLN A 125 -6.77 -7.62 -1.21
C GLN A 125 -6.09 -8.04 0.10
N ARG A 126 -4.96 -7.41 0.46
CA ARG A 126 -4.26 -7.69 1.73
C ARG A 126 -5.11 -7.30 2.92
N LEU A 127 -5.78 -6.15 2.87
CA LEU A 127 -6.71 -5.74 3.91
C LEU A 127 -7.90 -6.71 4.01
N GLU A 128 -8.42 -7.25 2.91
CA GLU A 128 -9.47 -8.28 2.97
C GLU A 128 -9.00 -9.55 3.66
N THR A 129 -7.79 -10.02 3.35
CA THR A 129 -7.18 -11.18 4.02
C THR A 129 -7.01 -10.93 5.52
N ILE A 130 -6.50 -9.75 5.90
CA ILE A 130 -6.39 -9.35 7.32
C ILE A 130 -7.77 -9.31 7.98
N TYR A 131 -8.79 -8.81 7.28
CA TYR A 131 -10.16 -8.73 7.80
C TYR A 131 -10.72 -10.13 8.12
N ILE A 132 -10.60 -11.07 7.16
CA ILE A 132 -11.04 -12.46 7.34
C ILE A 132 -10.27 -13.13 8.47
N GLN A 133 -8.93 -13.03 8.46
CA GLN A 133 -8.11 -13.63 9.51
C GLN A 133 -8.49 -13.09 10.89
N SER A 134 -8.68 -11.78 11.01
CA SER A 134 -9.06 -11.14 12.27
C SER A 134 -10.43 -11.62 12.74
N LEU A 135 -11.41 -11.78 11.82
CA LEU A 135 -12.73 -12.33 12.15
C LEU A 135 -12.67 -13.78 12.63
N ILE A 136 -11.80 -14.61 12.04
CA ILE A 136 -11.67 -16.03 12.42
C ILE A 136 -10.96 -16.16 13.77
N GLN A 137 -9.84 -15.47 13.96
CA GLN A 137 -8.99 -15.65 15.14
C GLN A 137 -9.47 -14.86 16.35
N TYR A 138 -9.82 -13.58 16.17
CA TYR A 138 -10.08 -12.66 17.28
C TYR A 138 -11.22 -11.68 16.95
N PRO A 139 -12.46 -12.15 16.69
CA PRO A 139 -13.59 -11.31 16.26
C PRO A 139 -14.02 -10.24 17.30
N HIS A 140 -13.48 -10.31 18.51
CA HIS A 140 -13.79 -9.40 19.61
C HIS A 140 -12.67 -8.42 19.94
N GLN A 141 -11.50 -8.55 19.30
CA GLN A 141 -10.37 -7.66 19.48
C GLN A 141 -10.31 -6.66 18.33
N ASP A 142 -9.79 -5.46 18.59
CA ASP A 142 -9.54 -4.50 17.53
C ASP A 142 -8.34 -4.97 16.70
N PRO A 143 -8.46 -5.06 15.36
CA PRO A 143 -7.38 -5.50 14.49
C PRO A 143 -6.25 -4.47 14.48
N GLU A 144 -5.02 -4.94 14.36
CA GLU A 144 -3.80 -4.11 14.42
C GLU A 144 -3.54 -3.26 13.15
N VAL A 145 -4.59 -2.79 12.49
CA VAL A 145 -4.48 -1.97 11.27
C VAL A 145 -4.28 -0.47 11.56
N ARG A 146 -4.72 -0.01 12.74
CA ARG A 146 -4.62 1.41 13.16
C ARG A 146 -3.19 1.93 13.29
N LYS A 147 -2.20 1.04 13.40
CA LYS A 147 -0.77 1.43 13.41
C LYS A 147 -0.37 2.20 12.14
N TRP A 148 -1.14 2.04 11.06
CA TRP A 148 -0.89 2.66 9.76
C TRP A 148 -1.59 4.01 9.55
N ASP A 149 -2.45 4.47 10.48
CA ASP A 149 -3.15 5.77 10.39
C ASP A 149 -2.17 6.97 10.24
N SER A 150 -0.93 6.79 10.69
CA SER A 150 0.13 7.80 10.60
C SER A 150 0.74 7.96 9.20
N LEU A 151 0.39 7.11 8.22
CA LEU A 151 0.88 7.19 6.84
C LEU A 151 0.22 8.34 6.07
N GLY A 152 -1.10 8.54 6.23
CA GLY A 152 -1.88 9.53 5.50
C GLY A 152 -1.29 10.95 5.54
N PRO A 153 -0.92 11.50 6.71
CA PRO A 153 -0.33 12.84 6.82
C PRO A 153 0.99 13.05 6.03
N ARG A 154 1.68 11.96 5.65
CA ARG A 154 2.95 12.03 4.90
C ARG A 154 2.73 12.06 3.38
N ALA A 155 1.52 11.75 2.91
CA ALA A 155 1.17 11.70 1.49
C ALA A 155 0.81 13.08 0.94
N VAL A 156 1.82 13.77 0.39
CA VAL A 156 1.66 15.11 -0.21
C VAL A 156 1.75 15.04 -1.72
N ILE A 157 0.65 15.38 -2.40
CA ILE A 157 0.62 15.55 -3.87
C ILE A 157 1.06 16.96 -4.21
N ARG A 158 1.92 17.08 -5.23
CA ARG A 158 2.50 18.35 -5.68
C ARG A 158 2.29 18.51 -7.18
N GLU A 159 2.32 19.75 -7.65
CA GLU A 159 2.41 20.02 -9.09
C GLU A 159 3.75 19.52 -9.64
N LEU A 160 3.72 18.95 -10.85
CA LEU A 160 4.93 18.53 -11.54
C LEU A 160 5.73 19.78 -11.96
N PRO A 161 7.05 19.81 -11.70
CA PRO A 161 7.87 20.95 -12.12
C PRO A 161 7.90 21.05 -13.65
N PRO A 162 8.11 22.23 -14.25
CA PRO A 162 8.25 22.33 -15.70
C PRO A 162 9.57 21.73 -16.19
N VAL A 163 9.55 21.14 -17.38
CA VAL A 163 10.74 20.71 -18.12
C VAL A 163 10.91 21.62 -19.33
N THR A 164 12.05 22.29 -19.44
CA THR A 164 12.35 23.21 -20.54
C THR A 164 12.50 22.45 -21.85
N GLU A 165 11.84 22.94 -22.91
CA GLU A 165 12.10 22.51 -24.29
C GLU A 165 13.06 23.50 -24.95
N TYR A 166 14.11 22.99 -25.59
CA TYR A 166 15.14 23.83 -26.20
C TYR A 166 14.96 23.95 -27.71
N THR A 167 15.27 25.11 -28.28
CA THR A 167 15.23 25.36 -29.72
C THR A 167 16.62 25.20 -30.35
N PHE A 168 16.69 25.22 -31.69
CA PHE A 168 17.98 25.26 -32.39
C PHE A 168 18.87 26.40 -31.92
N ALA A 169 18.34 27.62 -31.75
CA ALA A 169 19.12 28.76 -31.29
C ALA A 169 19.77 28.53 -29.92
N ASP A 170 19.15 27.71 -29.08
CA ASP A 170 19.65 27.39 -27.74
C ASP A 170 20.79 26.37 -27.73
N LEU A 171 20.82 25.43 -28.68
CA LEU A 171 21.77 24.30 -28.66
C LEU A 171 22.68 24.21 -29.91
N ALA A 172 22.51 25.09 -30.90
CA ALA A 172 23.28 25.07 -32.15
C ALA A 172 24.77 25.35 -31.95
N GLN A 173 25.13 26.22 -31.01
CA GLN A 173 26.52 26.60 -30.77
C GLN A 173 27.17 25.67 -29.74
N SER A 174 28.32 25.11 -30.12
CA SER A 174 29.12 24.28 -29.25
C SER A 174 29.80 25.05 -28.12
N GLY A 175 30.09 24.35 -27.02
CA GLY A 175 30.83 24.91 -25.88
C GLY A 175 30.04 25.00 -24.57
N SER A 176 30.57 25.81 -23.65
CA SER A 176 30.17 25.83 -22.23
C SER A 176 28.68 26.12 -22.01
N ASP A 177 28.04 26.92 -22.86
CA ASP A 177 26.63 27.28 -22.66
C ASP A 177 25.67 26.15 -23.07
N ARG A 178 26.03 25.34 -24.08
CA ARG A 178 25.29 24.12 -24.40
C ARG A 178 25.40 23.10 -23.29
N ASP A 179 26.61 22.86 -22.77
CA ASP A 179 26.83 21.96 -21.64
C ASP A 179 25.99 22.37 -20.41
N LYS A 180 25.92 23.66 -20.08
CA LYS A 180 25.05 24.17 -19.01
C LYS A 180 23.57 23.91 -19.26
N ARG A 181 23.09 24.10 -20.50
CA ARG A 181 21.69 23.87 -20.89
C ARG A 181 21.32 22.39 -20.82
N LEU A 182 22.19 21.49 -21.30
CA LEU A 182 21.99 20.05 -21.21
C LEU A 182 21.95 19.57 -19.74
N LYS A 183 22.88 20.04 -18.90
CA LYS A 183 22.87 19.76 -17.45
C LYS A 183 21.60 20.27 -16.76
N ARG A 184 21.11 21.43 -17.19
CA ARG A 184 19.83 21.96 -16.70
C ARG A 184 18.67 21.07 -17.13
N TRP A 185 18.65 20.64 -18.39
CA TRP A 185 17.62 19.74 -18.90
C TRP A 185 17.59 18.44 -18.10
N GLU A 186 18.75 17.82 -17.91
CA GLU A 186 18.94 16.63 -17.09
C GLU A 186 18.37 16.83 -15.69
N SER A 187 18.73 17.93 -15.02
CA SER A 187 18.25 18.23 -13.68
C SER A 187 16.73 18.47 -13.63
N GLU A 188 16.15 19.13 -14.63
CA GLU A 188 14.70 19.35 -14.70
C GLU A 188 13.95 18.04 -14.93
N THR A 189 14.42 17.17 -15.84
CA THR A 189 13.82 15.85 -16.07
C THR A 189 13.94 14.93 -14.85
N ASP A 190 15.08 14.96 -14.16
CA ASP A 190 15.30 14.17 -12.94
C ASP A 190 14.37 14.64 -11.79
N GLN A 191 14.23 15.95 -11.59
CA GLN A 191 13.29 16.50 -10.59
C GLN A 191 11.84 16.20 -10.92
N TRP A 192 11.49 16.18 -12.22
CA TRP A 192 10.17 15.83 -12.69
C TRP A 192 9.84 14.36 -12.36
N LEU A 193 10.76 13.44 -12.65
CA LEU A 193 10.59 12.00 -12.37
C LEU A 193 10.46 11.72 -10.87
N ASP A 194 11.29 12.35 -10.03
CA ASP A 194 11.17 12.24 -8.56
C ASP A 194 9.82 12.73 -8.06
N CYS A 195 9.34 13.86 -8.61
CA CYS A 195 8.04 14.40 -8.25
C CYS A 195 6.88 13.48 -8.68
N LEU A 196 6.96 12.89 -9.88
CA LEU A 196 5.98 11.94 -10.38
C LEU A 196 5.92 10.69 -9.48
N ALA A 197 7.06 10.10 -9.16
CA ALA A 197 7.14 8.91 -8.31
C ALA A 197 6.52 9.19 -6.92
N LEU A 198 6.92 10.29 -6.27
CA LEU A 198 6.38 10.67 -4.96
C LEU A 198 4.88 10.99 -4.99
N ASN A 199 4.37 11.57 -6.06
CA ASN A 199 2.93 11.83 -6.21
C ASN A 199 2.14 10.52 -6.27
N HIS A 200 2.58 9.56 -7.08
CA HIS A 200 1.92 8.26 -7.16
C HIS A 200 2.06 7.46 -5.85
N THR A 201 3.20 7.54 -5.16
CA THR A 201 3.33 6.99 -3.79
C THR A 201 2.29 7.61 -2.85
N ALA A 202 2.12 8.94 -2.89
CA ALA A 202 1.13 9.63 -2.07
C ALA A 202 -0.30 9.21 -2.42
N GLU A 203 -0.61 8.94 -3.69
CA GLU A 203 -1.92 8.43 -4.11
C GLU A 203 -2.21 7.03 -3.54
N VAL A 204 -1.25 6.10 -3.60
CA VAL A 204 -1.38 4.76 -2.98
C VAL A 204 -1.63 4.90 -1.47
N ILE A 205 -0.87 5.75 -0.78
CA ILE A 205 -1.00 5.93 0.67
C ILE A 205 -2.35 6.57 1.05
N LYS A 206 -2.83 7.53 0.27
CA LYS A 206 -4.17 8.10 0.50
C LYS A 206 -5.25 7.05 0.31
N LYS A 207 -5.14 6.19 -0.70
CA LYS A 207 -6.07 5.08 -0.90
C LYS A 207 -6.01 4.05 0.24
N LEU A 208 -4.82 3.73 0.73
CA LEU A 208 -4.67 2.92 1.95
C LEU A 208 -5.38 3.56 3.15
N ASP A 209 -5.21 4.86 3.39
CA ASP A 209 -5.88 5.60 4.47
C ASP A 209 -7.42 5.59 4.33
N GLU A 210 -7.94 5.68 3.10
CA GLU A 210 -9.36 5.52 2.81
C GLU A 210 -9.85 4.10 3.15
N TYR A 211 -9.14 3.06 2.66
CA TYR A 211 -9.49 1.67 2.95
C TYR A 211 -9.39 1.32 4.42
N LEU A 212 -8.42 1.85 5.16
CA LEU A 212 -8.30 1.63 6.61
C LEU A 212 -9.52 2.17 7.37
N LYS A 213 -10.06 3.32 6.96
CA LYS A 213 -11.29 3.89 7.56
C LYS A 213 -12.51 3.03 7.24
N GLU A 214 -12.65 2.61 5.99
CA GLU A 214 -13.73 1.72 5.55
C GLU A 214 -13.67 0.37 6.26
N PHE A 215 -12.49 -0.20 6.36
CA PHE A 215 -12.18 -1.42 7.10
C PHE A 215 -12.62 -1.27 8.56
N MET A 216 -12.18 -0.22 9.26
CA MET A 216 -12.48 -0.04 10.67
C MET A 216 -13.97 0.20 10.93
N SER A 217 -14.63 0.98 10.07
CA SER A 217 -16.08 1.17 10.15
C SER A 217 -16.83 -0.15 9.98
N SER A 218 -16.42 -0.93 8.98
CA SER A 218 -17.01 -2.25 8.68
C SER A 218 -16.78 -3.25 9.81
N TRP A 219 -15.58 -3.24 10.38
CA TRP A 219 -15.19 -4.10 11.50
C TRP A 219 -16.05 -3.86 12.72
N ILE A 220 -16.28 -2.59 13.11
CA ILE A 220 -17.11 -2.25 14.27
C ILE A 220 -18.52 -2.82 14.09
N ASP A 221 -19.12 -2.63 12.92
CA ASP A 221 -20.45 -3.14 12.61
C ASP A 221 -20.51 -4.68 12.63
N THR A 222 -19.56 -5.36 11.98
CA THR A 222 -19.54 -6.83 11.94
C THR A 222 -19.25 -7.44 13.30
N SER A 223 -18.25 -6.93 14.02
CA SER A 223 -17.90 -7.44 15.36
C SER A 223 -19.02 -7.21 16.37
N ASN A 224 -19.75 -6.09 16.29
CA ASN A 224 -20.94 -5.84 17.11
C ASN A 224 -22.06 -6.84 16.80
N GLU A 225 -22.28 -7.14 15.52
CA GLU A 225 -23.30 -8.11 15.10
C GLU A 225 -22.93 -9.54 15.52
N VAL A 226 -21.67 -9.95 15.32
CA VAL A 226 -21.13 -11.23 15.81
C VAL A 226 -21.26 -11.31 17.34
N ARG A 227 -20.93 -10.23 18.06
CA ARG A 227 -21.09 -10.19 19.53
C ARG A 227 -22.56 -10.32 19.92
N ARG A 228 -23.47 -9.59 19.28
CA ARG A 228 -24.91 -9.67 19.51
C ARG A 228 -25.41 -11.10 19.31
N ARG A 229 -24.97 -11.76 18.24
CA ARG A 229 -25.30 -13.16 17.95
C ARG A 229 -24.71 -14.14 18.96
N SER A 230 -23.45 -13.99 19.32
CA SER A 230 -22.81 -14.83 20.35
C SER A 230 -23.54 -14.72 21.69
N GLY A 231 -23.96 -13.52 22.10
CA GLY A 231 -24.72 -13.29 23.34
C GLY A 231 -26.17 -13.79 23.28
N LEU A 232 -26.72 -13.97 22.08
CA LEU A 232 -28.02 -14.61 21.85
C LEU A 232 -27.89 -16.14 21.66
N GLY A 233 -26.67 -16.67 21.72
CA GLY A 233 -26.35 -18.04 21.39
C GLY A 233 -26.70 -18.37 19.94
N GLY A 234 -26.03 -17.72 18.97
CA GLY A 234 -26.25 -17.89 17.53
C GLY A 234 -26.31 -19.36 17.07
N SER A 235 -26.76 -19.64 15.84
CA SER A 235 -27.08 -21.01 15.40
C SER A 235 -25.94 -22.02 15.59
N LEU A 236 -24.69 -21.61 15.37
CA LEU A 236 -23.50 -22.45 15.63
C LEU A 236 -23.27 -22.66 17.14
N PHE A 237 -23.36 -21.60 17.95
CA PHE A 237 -23.29 -21.71 19.41
C PHE A 237 -24.44 -22.57 19.96
N GLN A 238 -25.67 -22.43 19.46
CA GLN A 238 -26.79 -23.33 19.77
C GLN A 238 -26.47 -24.77 19.37
N ARG A 239 -25.90 -25.02 18.19
CA ARG A 239 -25.50 -26.38 17.78
C ARG A 239 -24.34 -26.98 18.59
N VAL A 240 -23.44 -26.15 19.11
CA VAL A 240 -22.28 -26.58 19.92
C VAL A 240 -22.61 -26.68 21.41
N VAL A 241 -23.50 -25.82 21.91
CA VAL A 241 -23.86 -25.73 23.33
C VAL A 241 -25.08 -26.59 23.69
N ASP A 242 -25.95 -26.88 22.73
CA ASP A 242 -27.06 -27.81 22.92
C ASP A 242 -26.54 -29.26 23.01
N ALA A 243 -26.48 -29.76 24.25
CA ALA A 243 -26.02 -31.10 24.57
C ALA A 243 -26.83 -32.19 23.85
N ASP A 244 -28.08 -31.90 23.47
CA ASP A 244 -28.96 -32.85 22.78
C ASP A 244 -28.57 -33.04 21.30
N ASN A 245 -27.78 -32.12 20.72
CA ASN A 245 -27.25 -32.26 19.35
C ASN A 245 -25.93 -33.05 19.28
N TRP A 246 -25.30 -33.33 20.43
CA TRP A 246 -24.06 -34.10 20.52
C TRP A 246 -24.35 -35.52 21.02
N SER A 247 -24.96 -36.33 20.16
CA SER A 247 -25.12 -37.76 20.41
C SER A 247 -24.12 -38.56 19.58
N PHE A 248 -23.13 -39.15 20.22
CA PHE A 248 -22.28 -40.17 19.60
C PHE A 248 -22.94 -41.55 19.78
N ASP A 249 -23.24 -42.22 18.67
CA ASP A 249 -23.63 -43.64 18.67
C ASP A 249 -22.40 -44.50 18.95
N SER A 250 -22.08 -44.63 20.24
CA SER A 250 -21.11 -45.58 20.75
C SER A 250 -21.83 -46.67 21.54
N GLU A 251 -21.52 -47.94 21.24
CA GLU A 251 -22.00 -49.09 22.02
C GLU A 251 -21.33 -49.19 23.39
N ASP A 252 -20.23 -48.47 23.62
CA ASP A 252 -19.53 -48.40 24.89
C ASP A 252 -20.07 -47.25 25.78
N PRO A 253 -20.69 -47.55 26.93
CA PRO A 253 -21.23 -46.55 27.85
C PRO A 253 -20.18 -45.56 28.38
N ALA A 254 -18.91 -45.98 28.50
CA ALA A 254 -17.84 -45.10 28.98
C ALA A 254 -17.48 -44.02 27.93
N THR A 255 -17.38 -44.41 26.67
CA THR A 255 -17.15 -43.51 25.53
C THR A 255 -18.32 -42.55 25.32
N LYS A 256 -19.56 -43.05 25.47
CA LYS A 256 -20.79 -42.23 25.39
C LYS A 256 -20.85 -41.14 26.47
N ASN A 257 -20.47 -41.46 27.72
CA ASN A 257 -20.45 -40.51 28.83
C ASN A 257 -19.30 -39.48 28.75
N LEU A 258 -18.20 -39.79 28.05
CA LEU A 258 -17.10 -38.85 27.81
C LEU A 258 -17.40 -37.85 26.68
N LEU A 259 -18.27 -38.22 25.74
CA LEU A 259 -18.57 -37.46 24.52
C LEU A 259 -19.99 -36.86 24.51
N THR A 260 -20.61 -36.68 25.67
CA THR A 260 -21.94 -36.05 25.82
C THR A 260 -21.88 -34.85 26.77
N GLY A 261 -22.72 -33.85 26.51
CA GLY A 261 -22.86 -32.68 27.38
C GLY A 261 -21.57 -31.85 27.56
N GLY A 262 -21.27 -31.45 28.79
CA GLY A 262 -20.17 -30.52 29.11
C GLY A 262 -18.77 -31.05 28.77
N SER A 263 -18.51 -32.36 28.90
CA SER A 263 -17.21 -32.96 28.56
C SER A 263 -16.90 -32.87 27.05
N ALA A 264 -17.93 -32.98 26.21
CA ALA A 264 -17.78 -32.79 24.77
C ALA A 264 -17.47 -31.33 24.42
N GLN A 265 -18.05 -30.37 25.15
CA GLN A 265 -17.76 -28.95 25.01
C GLN A 265 -16.32 -28.61 25.43
N ASP A 266 -15.82 -29.23 26.51
CA ASP A 266 -14.44 -29.07 26.95
C ASP A 266 -13.46 -29.61 25.91
N ILE A 267 -13.75 -30.78 25.33
CA ILE A 267 -12.92 -31.37 24.26
C ILE A 267 -13.00 -30.51 22.99
N ALA A 268 -14.18 -30.03 22.60
CA ALA A 268 -14.34 -29.15 21.44
C ALA A 268 -13.56 -27.85 21.63
N SER A 269 -13.64 -27.23 22.81
CA SER A 269 -12.85 -26.03 23.16
C SER A 269 -11.35 -26.32 23.09
N LEU A 270 -10.91 -27.48 23.58
CA LEU A 270 -9.50 -27.88 23.54
C LEU A 270 -9.00 -28.25 22.13
N VAL A 271 -9.88 -28.71 21.24
CA VAL A 271 -9.60 -28.92 19.82
C VAL A 271 -9.54 -27.58 19.09
N LEU A 272 -10.47 -26.66 19.35
CA LEU A 272 -10.48 -25.31 18.79
C LEU A 272 -9.24 -24.52 19.22
N ASP A 273 -8.83 -24.61 20.48
CA ASP A 273 -7.60 -23.99 20.99
C ASP A 273 -6.32 -24.54 20.33
N ARG A 274 -6.39 -25.75 19.75
CA ARG A 274 -5.29 -26.37 19.00
C ARG A 274 -5.34 -26.09 17.50
N PHE A 275 -6.45 -25.56 16.98
CA PHE A 275 -6.58 -25.14 15.59
C PHE A 275 -5.94 -23.76 15.41
N ASN A 276 -4.62 -23.74 15.23
CA ASN A 276 -3.92 -22.58 14.70
C ASN A 276 -3.71 -22.77 13.20
N LEU A 277 -4.48 -22.04 12.41
CA LEU A 277 -4.26 -21.94 10.97
C LEU A 277 -2.95 -21.18 10.70
N SER A 278 -2.18 -21.69 9.74
CA SER A 278 -0.99 -21.04 9.19
C SER A 278 -1.37 -19.86 8.29
N PRO A 279 -0.46 -18.90 8.04
CA PRO A 279 -0.70 -17.79 7.11
C PRO A 279 -1.15 -18.24 5.71
N MET A 280 -0.57 -19.34 5.21
CA MET A 280 -0.93 -19.91 3.91
C MET A 280 -2.38 -20.44 3.88
N GLU A 281 -2.86 -21.03 4.98
CA GLU A 281 -4.25 -21.49 5.08
C GLU A 281 -5.21 -20.29 5.10
N PHE A 282 -4.85 -19.17 5.74
CA PHE A 282 -5.66 -17.95 5.67
C PHE A 282 -5.72 -17.35 4.27
N GLU A 283 -4.63 -17.39 3.50
CA GLU A 283 -4.64 -16.97 2.10
C GLU A 283 -5.57 -17.84 1.26
N GLN A 284 -5.54 -19.16 1.44
CA GLN A 284 -6.40 -20.10 0.73
C GLN A 284 -7.89 -19.90 1.09
N ILE A 285 -8.20 -19.73 2.37
CA ILE A 285 -9.55 -19.42 2.84
C ILE A 285 -10.00 -18.10 2.24
N SER A 286 -9.14 -17.07 2.25
CA SER A 286 -9.48 -15.75 1.71
C SER A 286 -9.74 -15.79 0.21
N GLU A 287 -8.96 -16.57 -0.54
CA GLU A 287 -9.20 -16.79 -1.97
C GLU A 287 -10.54 -17.51 -2.22
N ALA A 288 -10.84 -18.54 -1.43
CA ALA A 288 -12.10 -19.27 -1.56
C ALA A 288 -13.32 -18.40 -1.23
N VAL A 289 -13.24 -17.59 -0.16
CA VAL A 289 -14.27 -16.61 0.20
C VAL A 289 -14.46 -15.59 -0.92
N ARG A 290 -13.37 -15.00 -1.44
CA ARG A 290 -13.45 -14.06 -2.58
C ARG A 290 -14.10 -14.69 -3.81
N GLY A 291 -13.75 -15.94 -4.11
CA GLY A 291 -14.36 -16.72 -5.19
C GLY A 291 -15.87 -16.94 -5.00
N ALA A 292 -16.30 -17.28 -3.79
CA ALA A 292 -17.70 -17.49 -3.45
C ALA A 292 -18.53 -16.20 -3.47
N LEU A 293 -17.92 -15.06 -3.10
CA LEU A 293 -18.59 -13.77 -3.08
C LEU A 293 -18.67 -13.07 -4.45
N HIS A 294 -18.10 -13.68 -5.50
CA HIS A 294 -18.14 -13.19 -6.88
C HIS A 294 -17.77 -11.71 -7.04
N GLY A 295 -16.78 -11.24 -6.27
CA GLY A 295 -16.31 -9.85 -6.32
C GLY A 295 -17.13 -8.86 -5.47
N THR A 296 -18.06 -9.33 -4.64
CA THR A 296 -18.70 -8.49 -3.62
C THR A 296 -17.71 -8.23 -2.49
N PRO A 297 -17.45 -6.97 -2.12
CA PRO A 297 -16.42 -6.64 -1.13
C PRO A 297 -16.81 -7.12 0.28
N ILE A 298 -15.81 -7.41 1.11
CA ILE A 298 -16.01 -7.89 2.48
C ILE A 298 -16.11 -6.73 3.48
N PHE A 299 -15.45 -5.61 3.18
CA PHE A 299 -15.52 -4.36 3.93
C PHE A 299 -15.78 -3.17 2.98
N GLY A 300 -16.17 -2.03 3.55
CA GLY A 300 -16.48 -0.81 2.81
C GLY A 300 -17.93 -0.72 2.35
N THR A 301 -18.19 0.15 1.38
CA THR A 301 -19.55 0.38 0.85
C THR A 301 -20.04 -0.80 0.01
N ASN A 302 -21.32 -1.17 0.13
CA ASN A 302 -21.92 -2.31 -0.58
C ASN A 302 -21.29 -3.67 -0.25
N ARG A 303 -20.66 -3.80 0.92
CA ARG A 303 -20.13 -5.06 1.39
C ARG A 303 -21.21 -6.10 1.63
N VAL A 304 -20.80 -7.36 1.62
CA VAL A 304 -21.66 -8.49 2.02
C VAL A 304 -22.22 -8.29 3.43
N SER A 305 -23.44 -8.78 3.65
CA SER A 305 -24.01 -8.79 5.00
C SER A 305 -23.20 -9.70 5.92
N ALA A 306 -23.22 -9.43 7.23
CA ALA A 306 -22.57 -10.28 8.21
C ALA A 306 -23.05 -11.74 8.11
N ASP A 307 -24.35 -11.94 7.84
CA ASP A 307 -24.99 -13.24 7.66
C ASP A 307 -24.38 -14.00 6.47
N ASN A 308 -24.30 -13.35 5.31
CA ASN A 308 -23.75 -13.98 4.11
C ASN A 308 -22.25 -14.25 4.26
N LEU A 309 -21.51 -13.37 4.95
CA LEU A 309 -20.10 -13.58 5.25
C LEU A 309 -19.90 -14.75 6.22
N GLU A 310 -20.73 -14.86 7.25
CA GLU A 310 -20.73 -15.97 8.22
C GLU A 310 -21.04 -17.31 7.52
N ASP A 311 -22.09 -17.34 6.69
CA ASP A 311 -22.42 -18.51 5.87
C ASP A 311 -21.25 -18.87 4.94
N THR A 312 -20.67 -17.89 4.24
CA THR A 312 -19.54 -18.14 3.33
C THR A 312 -18.30 -18.65 4.06
N LEU A 313 -18.02 -18.17 5.28
CA LEU A 313 -16.93 -18.67 6.11
C LEU A 313 -17.22 -20.07 6.67
N ALA A 314 -18.48 -20.40 6.93
CA ALA A 314 -18.90 -21.72 7.39
C ALA A 314 -18.94 -22.78 6.28
N PHE A 315 -19.14 -22.36 5.03
CA PHE A 315 -19.21 -23.23 3.84
C PHE A 315 -18.00 -23.11 2.90
N GLY A 316 -17.04 -22.24 3.24
CA GLY A 316 -15.73 -22.20 2.59
C GLY A 316 -15.04 -23.55 2.76
N PRO A 317 -14.29 -24.01 1.74
CA PRO A 317 -14.01 -25.41 1.43
C PRO A 317 -13.51 -26.29 2.58
#